data_AF-T0RDR9-F1
#
_entry.id   AF-T0RDR9-F1
#
_cell.length_a   1.000
_cell.length_b   1.000
_cell.length_c   1.000
_cell.angle_alpha   90.00
_cell.angle_beta   90.00
_cell.angle_gamma   90.00
#
_symmetry.space_group_name_H-M   'P 1'
#
loop_
_entity.id
_entity.type
_entity.pdbx_description
1 polymer ?
#
loop_
_entity_poly.entity_id
_entity_poly.type
_entity_poly.pdbx_seq_one_letter_code
_entity_poly.pdbx_strand_id
1 'polypeptide(L)'
;MDKYVLYRVMHFVAIFFFLSGIGVSFFGGEKTPKITKIITGIASLLILVGGMGLIVYALGIKHADKWPGFLHAKVTIWAIVTVLGPVLAKRLTKFRLAAFYGIVILASCAGYLAAAKPF
;
A
#
# COMPACT_ATOMS: atom_id res chain seq x y z
N MET A 1 13.32 1.16 -21.39
CA MET A 1 12.23 1.71 -20.58
C MET A 1 12.86 2.45 -19.41
N ASP A 2 12.52 3.72 -19.19
CA ASP A 2 13.11 4.49 -18.09
C ASP A 2 12.82 3.83 -16.75
N LYS A 3 13.86 3.68 -15.92
CA LYS A 3 13.75 3.04 -14.60
C LYS A 3 12.67 3.70 -13.76
N TYR A 4 12.57 5.02 -13.81
CA TYR A 4 11.50 5.78 -13.16
C TYR A 4 10.10 5.33 -13.57
N VAL A 5 9.85 5.18 -14.88
CA VAL A 5 8.55 4.73 -15.40
C VAL A 5 8.26 3.30 -14.95
N LEU A 6 9.24 2.42 -14.97
CA LEU A 6 9.10 1.04 -14.48
C LEU A 6 8.67 1.01 -13.01
N TYR A 7 9.36 1.72 -12.12
CA TYR A 7 9.00 1.77 -10.69
C TYR A 7 7.64 2.42 -10.46
N ARG A 8 7.29 3.45 -11.24
CA ARG A 8 5.98 4.11 -11.17
C ARG A 8 4.85 3.16 -11.52
N VAL A 9 4.96 2.46 -12.65
CA VAL A 9 3.95 1.50 -13.11
C VAL A 9 3.86 0.33 -12.14
N MET A 10 5.00 -0.25 -11.73
CA MET A 10 5.03 -1.34 -10.75
C MET A 10 4.35 -0.95 -9.44
N HIS A 11 4.63 0.23 -8.91
CA HIS A 11 4.04 0.72 -7.66
C HIS A 11 2.52 0.85 -7.78
N PHE A 12 2.01 1.49 -8.84
CA PHE A 12 0.57 1.65 -9.03
C PHE A 12 -0.15 0.32 -9.25
N VAL A 13 0.42 -0.55 -10.10
CA VAL A 13 -0.13 -1.89 -10.33
C VAL A 13 -0.21 -2.66 -9.00
N ALA A 14 0.85 -2.62 -8.20
CA ALA A 14 0.86 -3.26 -6.88
C ALA A 14 -0.22 -2.69 -5.94
N ILE A 15 -0.44 -1.37 -5.94
CA ILE A 15 -1.54 -0.74 -5.17
C ILE A 15 -2.91 -1.28 -5.61
N PHE A 16 -3.17 -1.36 -6.91
CA PHE A 16 -4.44 -1.86 -7.42
C PHE A 16 -4.67 -3.33 -7.04
N PHE A 17 -3.65 -4.18 -7.19
CA PHE A 17 -3.72 -5.59 -6.79
C PHE A 17 -3.95 -5.74 -5.28
N PHE A 18 -3.26 -4.93 -4.48
CA PHE A 18 -3.41 -4.95 -3.03
C PHE A 18 -4.82 -4.52 -2.58
N LEU A 19 -5.33 -3.39 -3.08
CA LEU A 19 -6.67 -2.90 -2.71
C LEU A 19 -7.77 -3.88 -3.17
N SER A 20 -7.64 -4.42 -4.38
CA SER A 20 -8.57 -5.43 -4.90
C SER A 20 -8.54 -6.70 -4.05
N GLY A 21 -7.35 -7.20 -3.74
CA GLY A 21 -7.15 -8.40 -2.93
C GLY A 21 -7.63 -8.26 -1.48
N ILE A 22 -7.43 -7.08 -0.88
CA ILE A 22 -8.01 -6.72 0.41
C ILE A 22 -9.53 -6.69 0.32
N GLY A 23 -10.12 -6.05 -0.69
CA GLY A 23 -11.57 -6.03 -0.88
C GLY A 23 -12.17 -7.43 -0.91
N VAL A 24 -11.59 -8.32 -1.73
CA VAL A 24 -12.00 -9.73 -1.78
C VAL A 24 -11.82 -10.45 -0.44
N SER A 25 -10.81 -10.08 0.36
CA SER A 25 -10.60 -10.66 1.69
C SER A 25 -11.64 -10.18 2.72
N PHE A 26 -12.08 -8.93 2.64
CA PHE A 26 -13.12 -8.38 3.52
C PHE A 26 -14.52 -8.91 3.18
N PHE A 27 -14.86 -9.02 1.90
CA PHE A 27 -16.20 -9.44 1.46
C PHE A 27 -16.32 -10.95 1.23
N GLY A 28 -15.24 -11.63 0.82
CA GLY A 28 -15.23 -13.07 0.59
C GLY A 28 -15.08 -13.92 1.85
N GLY A 29 -14.59 -13.35 2.95
CA GLY A 29 -14.44 -14.02 4.24
C GLY A 29 -13.63 -15.32 4.16
N GLU A 30 -14.18 -16.43 4.64
CA GLU A 30 -13.50 -17.73 4.62
C GLU A 30 -13.40 -18.35 3.22
N LYS A 31 -14.30 -17.95 2.30
CA LYS A 31 -14.32 -18.44 0.92
C LYS A 31 -13.29 -17.77 0.03
N THR A 32 -12.53 -16.79 0.54
CA THR A 32 -11.48 -16.11 -0.23
C THR A 32 -10.39 -17.11 -0.67
N PRO A 33 -10.13 -17.26 -1.98
CA PRO A 33 -9.12 -18.17 -2.50
C PRO A 33 -7.74 -17.91 -1.89
N LYS A 34 -6.98 -18.97 -1.61
CA LYS A 34 -5.61 -18.87 -1.07
C LYS A 34 -4.70 -18.02 -1.98
N ILE A 35 -4.87 -18.17 -3.30
CA ILE A 35 -4.08 -17.43 -4.30
C ILE A 35 -4.28 -15.92 -4.17
N THR A 36 -5.50 -15.44 -3.90
CA THR A 36 -5.79 -14.02 -3.69
C THR A 36 -5.05 -13.48 -2.46
N LYS A 37 -4.99 -14.26 -1.36
CA LYS A 37 -4.26 -13.86 -0.15
C LYS A 37 -2.77 -13.74 -0.41
N ILE A 38 -2.20 -14.69 -1.16
CA ILE A 38 -0.78 -14.69 -1.55
C ILE A 38 -0.47 -13.49 -2.45
N ILE A 39 -1.29 -13.26 -3.48
CA ILE A 39 -1.12 -12.12 -4.38
C ILE A 39 -1.23 -10.79 -3.62
N THR A 40 -2.17 -10.68 -2.68
CA THR A 40 -2.29 -9.47 -1.83
C THR A 40 -1.03 -9.25 -1.00
N GLY A 41 -0.46 -10.32 -0.43
CA GLY A 41 0.82 -10.26 0.30
C GLY A 41 1.99 -9.84 -0.59
N ILE A 42 2.14 -10.44 -1.78
CA ILE A 42 3.17 -10.07 -2.75
C ILE A 42 2.99 -8.62 -3.20
N ALA A 43 1.76 -8.21 -3.48
CA ALA A 43 1.43 -6.84 -3.86
C ALA A 43 1.86 -5.86 -2.77
N SER A 44 1.65 -6.17 -1.48
CA SER A 44 2.11 -5.32 -0.38
C SER A 44 3.62 -5.08 -0.38
N LEU A 45 4.41 -6.10 -0.71
CA LEU A 45 5.87 -5.99 -0.84
C LEU A 45 6.26 -5.20 -2.09
N LEU A 46 5.57 -5.41 -3.20
CA LEU A 46 5.81 -4.67 -4.44
C LEU A 46 5.45 -3.18 -4.31
N ILE A 47 4.47 -2.83 -3.47
CA ILE A 47 4.19 -1.43 -3.11
C ILE A 47 5.43 -0.84 -2.44
N LEU A 48 6.02 -1.53 -1.47
CA LEU A 48 7.22 -1.04 -0.79
C LEU A 48 8.41 -0.90 -1.76
N VAL A 49 8.72 -1.95 -2.53
CA VAL A 49 9.83 -1.96 -3.50
C VAL A 49 9.65 -0.87 -4.56
N GLY A 50 8.45 -0.76 -5.14
CA GLY A 50 8.11 0.29 -6.10
C GLY A 50 8.22 1.69 -5.50
N GLY A 51 7.81 1.85 -4.23
CA GLY A 51 7.88 3.12 -3.51
C GLY A 51 9.31 3.54 -3.23
N MET A 52 10.17 2.61 -2.79
CA MET A 52 11.60 2.86 -2.55
C MET A 52 12.33 3.19 -3.85
N GLY A 53 12.01 2.50 -4.95
CA GLY A 53 12.51 2.86 -6.27
C GLY A 53 12.11 4.30 -6.64
N LEU A 54 10.85 4.67 -6.45
CA LEU A 54 10.39 6.03 -6.73
C LEU A 54 11.10 7.10 -5.89
N ILE A 55 11.43 6.82 -4.63
CA ILE A 55 12.20 7.74 -3.78
C ILE A 55 13.57 8.03 -4.42
N VAL A 56 14.29 6.97 -4.81
CA VAL A 56 15.63 7.09 -5.39
C VAL A 56 15.59 7.81 -6.74
N TYR A 57 14.66 7.44 -7.62
CA TYR A 57 14.64 7.95 -9.00
C TYR A 57 13.89 9.27 -9.17
N ALA A 58 12.91 9.59 -8.32
CA ALA A 58 12.13 10.82 -8.44
C ALA A 58 12.63 11.94 -7.52
N LEU A 59 13.18 11.60 -6.35
CA LEU A 59 13.67 12.58 -5.38
C LEU A 59 15.20 12.63 -5.32
N GLY A 60 15.91 11.69 -5.92
CA GLY A 60 17.38 11.62 -5.88
C GLY A 60 17.96 11.31 -4.50
N ILE A 61 17.11 10.97 -3.53
CA ILE A 61 17.48 10.71 -2.13
C ILE A 61 18.12 9.32 -2.06
N LYS A 62 19.38 9.25 -1.64
CA LYS A 62 20.08 7.98 -1.44
C LYS A 62 19.67 7.36 -0.11
N HIS A 63 19.94 6.07 0.07
CA HIS A 63 19.54 5.31 1.27
C HIS A 63 20.17 5.84 2.57
N ALA A 64 21.26 6.62 2.47
CA ALA A 64 21.94 7.22 3.62
C ALA A 64 21.48 8.66 3.93
N ASP A 65 20.68 9.27 3.06
CA ASP A 65 20.23 10.64 3.22
C ASP A 65 19.04 10.71 4.17
N LYS A 66 18.94 11.80 4.93
CA LYS A 66 17.80 12.03 5.83
C LYS A 66 16.51 12.10 5.00
N TRP A 67 15.57 11.21 5.31
CA TRP A 67 14.26 11.22 4.66
C TRP A 67 13.41 12.40 5.16
N PRO A 68 12.73 13.13 4.27
CA PRO A 68 11.78 14.16 4.67
C PRO A 68 10.61 13.57 5.47
N GLY A 69 9.95 14.39 6.27
CA GLY A 69 8.92 13.92 7.20
C GLY A 69 7.74 13.28 6.46
N PHE A 70 7.33 13.80 5.29
CA PHE A 70 6.24 13.23 4.50
C PHE A 70 6.52 11.78 4.10
N LEU A 71 7.79 11.44 3.90
CA LEU A 71 8.20 10.11 3.47
C LEU A 71 8.10 9.11 4.61
N HIS A 72 8.51 9.50 5.82
CA HIS A 72 8.28 8.72 7.03
C HIS A 72 6.80 8.47 7.24
N ALA A 73 5.98 9.52 7.20
CA ALA A 73 4.53 9.40 7.36
C ALA A 73 3.91 8.43 6.33
N LYS A 74 4.31 8.55 5.05
CA LYS A 74 3.81 7.69 3.97
C LYS A 74 4.18 6.21 4.18
N VAL A 75 5.44 5.92 4.52
CA VAL A 75 5.91 4.55 4.75
C VAL A 75 5.22 3.95 5.97
N THR A 76 5.06 4.72 7.05
CA THR A 76 4.33 4.30 8.24
C THR A 76 2.87 3.98 7.93
N ILE A 77 2.16 4.85 7.19
CA ILE A 77 0.77 4.57 6.80
C ILE A 77 0.68 3.30 5.95
N TRP A 78 1.61 3.11 5.01
CA TRP A 78 1.63 1.90 4.20
C TRP A 78 1.91 0.63 5.01
N ALA A 79 2.84 0.68 5.96
CA ALA A 79 3.10 -0.44 6.87
C ALA A 79 1.85 -0.77 7.70
N ILE A 80 1.17 0.25 8.22
CA ILE A 80 -0.08 0.10 8.96
C ILE A 80 -1.15 -0.54 8.08
N VAL A 81 -1.37 -0.06 6.86
CA VAL A 81 -2.38 -0.58 5.94
C VAL A 81 -2.10 -2.02 5.52
N THR A 82 -0.85 -2.36 5.22
CA THR A 82 -0.44 -3.69 4.76
C THR A 82 -0.49 -4.75 5.86
N VAL A 83 -0.28 -4.36 7.12
CA VAL A 83 -0.40 -5.25 8.28
C VAL A 83 -1.83 -5.30 8.81
N LEU A 84 -2.44 -4.14 9.10
CA LEU A 84 -3.80 -4.09 9.66
C LEU A 84 -4.83 -4.61 8.67
N GLY A 85 -4.67 -4.40 7.36
CA GLY A 85 -5.66 -4.81 6.37
C GLY A 85 -6.03 -6.29 6.43
N PRO A 86 -5.06 -7.21 6.23
CA PRO A 86 -5.30 -8.65 6.35
C PRO A 86 -5.75 -9.09 7.75
N VAL A 87 -5.23 -8.45 8.81
CA VAL A 87 -5.60 -8.76 10.20
C VAL A 87 -7.06 -8.42 10.46
N LEU A 88 -7.51 -7.24 10.07
CA LEU A 88 -8.89 -6.79 10.19
C LEU A 88 -9.83 -7.63 9.33
N ALA A 89 -9.43 -7.98 8.10
CA ALA A 89 -10.22 -8.86 7.23
C ALA A 89 -10.49 -10.23 7.88
N LYS A 90 -9.50 -10.76 8.60
CA LYS A 90 -9.59 -12.04 9.31
C LYS A 90 -10.36 -11.96 10.63
N ARG A 91 -10.17 -10.90 11.42
CA ARG A 91 -10.69 -10.81 12.79
C ARG A 91 -12.04 -10.11 12.93
N LEU A 92 -12.41 -9.22 12.02
CA LEU A 92 -13.70 -8.53 12.07
C LEU A 92 -14.76 -9.27 11.28
N THR A 93 -15.92 -9.49 11.91
CA THR A 93 -17.12 -10.08 11.30
C THR A 93 -18.27 -9.08 11.16
N LYS A 94 -18.46 -8.18 12.14
CA LYS A 94 -19.61 -7.25 12.21
C LYS A 94 -19.41 -5.93 11.46
N PHE A 95 -18.20 -5.36 11.49
CA PHE A 95 -17.90 -4.01 10.94
C PHE A 95 -16.94 -4.06 9.73
N ARG A 96 -17.04 -5.11 8.91
CA ARG A 96 -16.14 -5.34 7.77
C ARG A 96 -16.14 -4.19 6.76
N LEU A 97 -17.32 -3.65 6.47
CA LEU A 97 -17.49 -2.55 5.52
C LEU A 97 -16.82 -1.26 6.03
N ALA A 98 -17.06 -0.89 7.29
CA ALA A 98 -16.42 0.27 7.92
C ALA A 98 -14.89 0.13 7.96
N ALA A 99 -14.38 -1.05 8.30
CA ALA A 99 -12.93 -1.32 8.32
C ALA A 99 -12.31 -1.26 6.92
N PHE A 100 -13.00 -1.76 5.89
CA PHE A 100 -12.55 -1.63 4.49
C PHE A 100 -12.46 -0.16 4.06
N TYR A 101 -13.51 0.63 4.31
CA TYR A 101 -13.47 2.06 3.99
C TYR A 101 -12.42 2.81 4.80
N GLY A 102 -12.18 2.43 6.06
CA GLY A 102 -11.07 2.96 6.87
C GLY A 102 -9.71 2.74 6.20
N ILE A 103 -9.46 1.54 5.66
CA ILE A 103 -8.24 1.22 4.91
C ILE A 103 -8.14 2.05 3.62
N VAL A 104 -9.24 2.20 2.88
CA VAL A 104 -9.28 3.00 1.64
C VAL A 104 -9.02 4.48 1.93
N ILE A 105 -9.56 5.03 3.02
CA ILE A 105 -9.31 6.40 3.45
C ILE A 105 -7.83 6.58 3.82
N LEU A 106 -7.27 5.66 4.62
CA LEU A 106 -5.84 5.68 4.97
C LEU A 106 -4.94 5.61 3.72
N ALA A 107 -5.26 4.74 2.77
CA ALA A 107 -4.54 4.64 1.50
C ALA A 107 -4.66 5.93 0.67
N SER A 108 -5.84 6.56 0.66
CA SER A 108 -6.06 7.85 0.00
C SER A 108 -5.26 8.97 0.67
N CYS A 109 -5.19 9.02 2.00
CA CYS A 109 -4.34 9.96 2.74
C CYS A 109 -2.86 9.79 2.40
N ALA A 110 -2.37 8.55 2.26
CA ALA A 110 -1.01 8.29 1.81
C ALA A 110 -0.77 8.78 0.36
N GLY A 111 -1.78 8.67 -0.50
CA GLY A 111 -1.76 9.25 -1.85
C GLY A 111 -1.71 10.78 -1.82
N TYR A 112 -2.52 11.42 -0.98
CA TYR A 112 -2.51 12.87 -0.80
C TYR A 112 -1.16 13.39 -0.29
N LEU A 113 -0.56 12.74 0.71
CA LEU A 113 0.78 13.09 1.21
C LEU A 113 1.84 13.04 0.11
N ALA A 114 1.73 12.08 -0.81
CA ALA A 114 2.65 11.99 -1.96
C ALA A 114 2.50 13.14 -2.95
N ALA A 115 1.29 13.71 -3.07
CA ALA A 115 1.01 14.83 -3.97
C ALA A 115 1.36 16.18 -3.33
N ALA A 116 0.92 16.42 -2.10
CA ALA A 116 1.07 17.71 -1.42
C ALA A 116 2.47 17.96 -0.84
N LYS A 117 3.21 16.90 -0.48
CA LYS A 117 4.54 16.96 0.18
C LYS A 117 4.65 18.09 1.23
N PRO A 118 3.74 18.16 2.21
CA PRO A 118 3.60 19.36 3.04
C PRO A 118 4.73 19.58 4.06
N PHE A 119 5.66 18.63 4.25
CA PHE A 119 6.76 18.71 5.21
C PHE A 119 7.90 17.73 4.89
#